data_AF-A0A6N9HGF5-F1
#
_entry.id   AF-A0A6N9HGF5-F1
#
_cell.length_a   1.000
_cell.length_b   1.000
_cell.length_c   1.000
_cell.angle_alpha   90.00
_cell.angle_beta   90.00
_cell.angle_gamma   90.00
#
_symmetry.space_group_name_H-M   'P 1'
#
loop_
_entity.id
_entity.type
_entity.pdbx_description
1 polymer ?
#
loop_
_entity_poly.entity_id
_entity_poly.type
_entity_poly.pdbx_seq_one_letter_code
_entity_poly.pdbx_strand_id
1 'polypeptide(L)'
;MSLPQYITINGTSYASAKLSDAAKQQALNIQAVDAELARLQQQMAFTQTARNAYSAALIDAVKGKAGEAAAASEEKPKKPRAPRKPKAKAE
;
A
#
# COMPACT_ATOMS: atom_id res chain seq x y z
N MET A 1 -22.83 11.39 -6.52
CA MET A 1 -21.43 11.86 -6.48
C MET A 1 -21.25 12.91 -7.57
N SER A 2 -20.50 13.98 -7.28
CA SER A 2 -20.17 15.01 -8.29
C SER A 2 -18.86 14.67 -8.96
N LEU A 3 -18.78 14.87 -10.28
CA LEU A 3 -17.51 14.77 -11.00
C LEU A 3 -16.57 15.92 -10.61
N PRO A 4 -15.25 15.68 -10.57
CA PRO A 4 -14.26 16.74 -10.42
C PRO A 4 -14.26 17.66 -11.64
N GLN A 5 -13.62 18.83 -11.54
CA GLN A 5 -13.53 19.80 -12.64
C GLN A 5 -12.85 19.22 -13.89
N TYR A 6 -11.85 18.35 -13.67
CA TYR A 6 -11.14 17.62 -14.71
C TYR A 6 -11.06 16.15 -14.34
N ILE A 7 -11.23 15.28 -15.33
CA ILE A 7 -11.12 13.83 -15.19
C ILE A 7 -10.00 13.38 -16.12
N THR A 8 -9.00 12.70 -15.57
CA THR A 8 -7.88 12.15 -16.35
C THR A 8 -8.11 10.67 -16.58
N ILE A 9 -8.21 10.25 -17.84
CA ILE A 9 -8.37 8.85 -18.24
C ILE A 9 -7.29 8.55 -19.28
N ASN A 10 -6.51 7.47 -19.07
CA ASN A 10 -5.44 7.05 -19.98
C ASN A 10 -4.43 8.18 -20.32
N GLY A 11 -4.11 9.02 -19.34
CA GLY A 11 -3.19 10.15 -19.52
C GLY A 11 -3.78 11.37 -20.25
N THR A 12 -5.04 11.30 -20.69
CA THR A 12 -5.74 12.44 -21.30
C THR A 12 -6.67 13.09 -20.29
N SER A 13 -6.60 14.41 -20.17
CA SER A 13 -7.46 15.20 -19.27
C SER A 13 -8.68 15.74 -20.00
N TYR A 14 -9.86 15.54 -19.42
CA TYR A 14 -11.13 16.00 -19.94
C TYR A 14 -11.80 16.95 -18.95
N ALA A 15 -12.21 18.13 -19.44
CA ALA A 15 -13.02 19.05 -18.63
C ALA A 15 -14.42 18.48 -18.43
N SER A 16 -14.84 18.23 -17.19
CA SER A 16 -16.12 17.58 -16.91
C SER A 16 -17.34 18.38 -17.40
N ALA A 17 -17.22 19.72 -17.40
CA ALA A 17 -18.23 20.62 -17.94
C ALA A 17 -18.43 20.50 -19.46
N LYS A 18 -17.45 19.95 -20.20
CA LYS A 18 -17.50 19.75 -21.65
C LYS A 18 -17.94 18.33 -22.06
N LEU A 19 -18.15 17.44 -21.08
CA LEU A 19 -18.60 16.08 -21.33
C LEU A 19 -20.11 16.03 -21.60
N SER A 20 -20.51 15.15 -22.51
CA SER A 20 -21.91 14.77 -22.65
C SER A 20 -22.41 14.04 -21.40
N ASP A 21 -23.73 13.99 -21.19
CA ASP A 21 -24.28 13.31 -20.01
C ASP A 21 -23.96 11.81 -20.00
N ALA A 22 -23.95 11.18 -21.18
CA ALA A 22 -23.47 9.80 -21.32
C ALA A 22 -22.01 9.65 -20.88
N ALA A 23 -21.12 10.57 -21.28
CA ALA A 23 -19.71 10.54 -20.89
C ALA A 23 -19.52 10.78 -19.38
N LYS A 24 -20.34 11.66 -18.77
CA LYS A 24 -20.34 11.87 -17.31
C LYS A 24 -20.73 10.60 -16.54
N GLN A 25 -21.75 9.88 -17.02
CA GLN A 25 -22.14 8.60 -16.40
C GLN A 25 -21.02 7.57 -16.48
N GLN A 26 -20.34 7.46 -17.62
CA GLN A 26 -19.20 6.56 -17.74
C GLN A 26 -18.03 6.97 -16.83
N ALA A 27 -17.77 8.27 -16.70
CA ALA A 27 -16.74 8.75 -15.77
C ALA A 27 -17.03 8.38 -14.31
N LEU A 28 -18.30 8.45 -13.88
CA LEU A 28 -18.71 8.00 -12.54
C LEU A 28 -18.50 6.48 -12.36
N ASN A 29 -18.85 5.69 -13.37
CA ASN A 29 -18.65 4.24 -13.34
C ASN A 29 -17.16 3.91 -13.24
N ILE A 30 -16.30 4.59 -14.00
CA ILE A 30 -14.85 4.41 -13.96
C ILE A 30 -14.33 4.72 -12.55
N GLN A 31 -14.73 5.84 -11.94
CA GLN A 31 -14.31 6.18 -10.57
C GLN A 31 -14.72 5.11 -9.54
N ALA A 32 -15.91 4.55 -9.68
CA ALA A 32 -16.36 3.45 -8.81
C ALA A 32 -15.49 2.19 -9.01
N VAL A 33 -15.19 1.83 -10.26
CA VAL A 33 -14.32 0.69 -10.59
C VAL A 33 -12.89 0.91 -10.10
N ASP A 34 -12.35 2.11 -10.23
CA ASP A 34 -11.01 2.46 -9.75
C ASP A 34 -10.89 2.32 -8.23
N ALA A 35 -11.94 2.72 -7.49
CA ALA A 35 -11.99 2.55 -6.03
C ALA A 35 -11.98 1.06 -5.64
N GLU A 36 -12.75 0.22 -6.35
CA GLU A 36 -12.75 -1.23 -6.13
C GLU A 36 -11.41 -1.87 -6.52
N LEU A 37 -10.78 -1.42 -7.60
CA LEU A 37 -9.48 -1.90 -8.02
C LEU A 37 -8.41 -1.60 -6.96
N ALA A 38 -8.40 -0.39 -6.39
CA ALA A 38 -7.52 -0.04 -5.28
C ALA A 38 -7.77 -0.93 -4.06
N ARG A 39 -9.04 -1.20 -3.73
CA ARG A 39 -9.42 -2.12 -2.63
C ARG A 39 -8.88 -3.53 -2.85
N LEU A 40 -9.02 -4.06 -4.07
CA LEU A 40 -8.51 -5.38 -4.44
C LEU A 40 -6.99 -5.45 -4.38
N GLN A 41 -6.28 -4.42 -4.88
CA GLN A 41 -4.83 -4.35 -4.79
C GLN A 41 -4.33 -4.39 -3.34
N GLN A 42 -5.02 -3.71 -2.42
CA GLN A 42 -4.70 -3.79 -0.99
C GLN A 42 -4.89 -5.20 -0.43
N GLN A 43 -5.98 -5.88 -0.79
CA GLN A 43 -6.21 -7.28 -0.37
C GLN A 43 -5.18 -8.24 -0.95
N MET A 44 -4.76 -8.01 -2.20
CA MET A 44 -3.68 -8.78 -2.83
C MET A 44 -2.36 -8.59 -2.08
N ALA A 45 -2.01 -7.36 -1.67
CA ALA A 45 -0.79 -7.09 -0.91
C ALA A 45 -0.78 -7.81 0.46
N PHE A 46 -1.92 -7.80 1.16
CA PHE A 46 -2.09 -8.57 2.40
C PHE A 46 -1.88 -10.08 2.15
N THR A 47 -2.58 -10.62 1.17
CA THR A 47 -2.54 -12.05 0.85
C THR A 47 -1.15 -12.50 0.40
N GLN A 48 -0.45 -11.68 -0.37
CA GLN A 48 0.92 -11.96 -0.81
C GLN A 48 1.90 -12.01 0.37
N THR A 49 1.74 -11.12 1.35
CA THR A 49 2.54 -11.16 2.59
C THR A 49 2.29 -12.46 3.36
N ALA A 50 1.03 -12.85 3.54
CA ALA A 50 0.68 -14.11 4.20
C ALA A 50 1.26 -15.33 3.46
N ARG A 51 1.14 -15.38 2.13
CA ARG A 51 1.72 -16.43 1.29
C ARG A 51 3.23 -16.55 1.49
N ASN A 52 3.95 -15.43 1.51
CA ASN A 52 5.40 -15.41 1.70
C ASN A 52 5.78 -15.96 3.09
N ALA A 53 5.06 -15.55 4.14
CA ALA A 53 5.28 -16.04 5.50
C ALA A 53 5.05 -17.55 5.61
N TYR A 54 3.94 -18.05 5.06
CA TYR A 54 3.64 -19.49 5.07
C TYR A 54 4.62 -20.30 4.24
N SER A 55 5.09 -19.76 3.11
CA SER A 55 6.12 -20.40 2.29
C SER A 55 7.44 -20.55 3.03
N ALA A 56 7.86 -19.50 3.76
CA ALA A 56 9.06 -19.55 4.60
C ALA A 56 8.94 -20.59 5.72
N ALA A 57 7.81 -20.59 6.44
CA ALA A 57 7.54 -21.55 7.51
C ALA A 57 7.54 -23.01 6.99
N LEU A 58 6.98 -23.26 5.81
CA LEU A 58 7.01 -24.57 5.18
C LEU A 58 8.44 -25.02 4.87
N ILE A 59 9.27 -24.13 4.30
CA ILE A 59 10.67 -24.43 3.98
C ILE A 59 11.46 -24.77 5.24
N ASP A 60 11.25 -24.04 6.33
CA ASP A 60 11.93 -24.28 7.61
C ASP A 60 11.52 -25.62 8.22
N ALA A 61 10.22 -25.95 8.16
CA ALA A 61 9.69 -27.22 8.62
C ALA A 61 10.28 -28.41 7.85
N VAL A 62 10.36 -28.32 6.51
CA VAL A 62 10.91 -29.39 5.66
C VAL A 62 12.43 -29.53 5.82
N LYS A 63 13.15 -28.44 6.14
CA LYS A 63 14.59 -28.48 6.42
C LYS A 63 14.93 -28.99 7.84
N GLY A 64 13.94 -29.38 8.64
CA GLY A 64 14.15 -29.89 9.99
C GLY A 64 14.53 -28.81 11.01
N LYS A 65 14.43 -27.51 10.67
CA LYS A 65 14.58 -26.39 11.61
C LYS A 65 13.24 -26.08 12.30
N ALA A 66 12.56 -27.10 12.80
CA ALA A 66 11.33 -26.93 13.55
C ALA A 66 11.68 -26.55 15.00
N GLY A 67 11.76 -25.24 15.31
CA GLY A 67 11.93 -24.86 16.71
C GLY A 67 11.99 -23.37 17.07
N GLU A 68 12.55 -22.47 16.26
CA GLU A 68 13.04 -21.19 16.84
C GLU A 68 12.64 -19.90 16.09
N ALA A 69 11.46 -19.86 15.44
CA ALA A 69 10.99 -18.65 14.76
C ALA A 69 9.69 -18.04 15.34
N ALA A 70 9.02 -18.71 16.29
CA ALA A 70 7.81 -18.18 16.92
C ALA A 70 8.09 -17.27 18.14
N ALA A 71 9.34 -17.11 18.58
CA ALA A 71 9.72 -16.36 19.79
C ALA A 71 10.45 -15.02 19.52
N ALA A 72 10.44 -14.49 18.29
CA ALA A 72 11.10 -13.22 17.98
C ALA A 72 10.22 -11.97 18.20
N SER A 73 9.20 -12.07 19.06
CA SER A 73 8.50 -10.92 19.66
C SER A 73 8.79 -10.77 21.16
N GLU A 74 9.92 -11.28 21.64
CA GLU A 74 10.54 -10.78 22.87
C GLU A 74 11.56 -9.68 22.52
N GLU A 75 11.06 -8.45 22.66
CA GLU A 75 11.76 -7.19 22.56
C GLU A 75 12.94 -7.13 23.56
N LYS A 76 14.15 -7.51 23.13
CA LYS A 76 15.36 -7.06 23.82
C LYS A 76 15.50 -5.55 23.56
N PRO A 77 15.50 -4.68 24.58
CA PRO A 77 15.39 -3.24 24.39
C PRO A 77 16.61 -2.74 23.61
N LYS A 78 16.37 -2.24 22.39
CA LYS A 78 17.39 -1.53 21.61
C LYS A 78 17.74 -0.27 22.37
N LYS A 79 18.98 -0.19 22.89
CA LYS A 79 19.54 0.98 23.57
C LYS A 79 19.19 2.26 22.77
N PRO A 80 18.73 3.34 23.43
CA PRO A 80 18.30 4.55 22.75
C PRO A 80 19.47 5.10 21.92
N ARG A 81 19.22 5.35 20.63
CA ARG A 81 20.15 6.10 19.78
C ARG A 81 20.36 7.47 20.40
N ALA A 82 21.60 7.75 20.82
CA ALA A 82 21.96 9.04 21.41
C ALA A 82 21.58 10.20 20.46
N PRO A 83 21.03 11.31 20.98
CA PRO A 83 20.68 12.47 20.17
C PRO A 83 21.92 13.04 19.50
N ARG A 84 21.85 13.24 18.18
CA ARG A 84 22.90 13.95 17.42
C ARG A 84 22.91 15.39 17.94
N LYS A 85 23.99 15.79 18.63
CA LYS A 85 24.22 17.19 19.01
C LYS A 85 24.12 18.05 17.74
N PRO A 86 23.31 19.13 17.71
CA PRO A 86 23.43 20.11 16.64
C PRO A 86 24.82 20.77 16.79
N LYS A 87 25.62 20.74 15.73
CA LYS A 87 26.81 21.58 15.66
C LYS A 87 26.34 23.02 15.54
N ALA A 88 26.21 23.70 16.68
CA ALA A 88 26.30 25.15 16.73
C ALA A 88 27.77 25.53 16.50
N LYS A 89 28.04 26.20 15.38
CA LYS A 89 29.06 27.26 15.22
C LYS A 89 28.53 28.16 14.09
N ALA A 90 27.97 29.32 14.40
CA ALA A 90 28.62 30.56 14.86
C ALA A 90 29.18 31.35 13.66
N GLU A 91 28.57 32.53 13.48
CA GLU A 91 29.10 33.80 12.94
C GLU A 91 29.97 33.77 11.68
#